data_AF-A0A3B0R9L2-F1
#
_entry.id   AF-A0A3B0R9L2-F1
#
_cell.length_a   1.000
_cell.length_b   1.000
_cell.length_c   1.000
_cell.angle_alpha   90.00
_cell.angle_beta   90.00
_cell.angle_gamma   90.00
#
_symmetry.space_group_name_H-M   'P 1'
#
loop_
_entity.id
_entity.type
_entity.pdbx_description
1 polymer ?
#
loop_
_entity_poly.entity_id
_entity_poly.type
_entity_poly.pdbx_seq_one_letter_code
_entity_poly.pdbx_strand_id
1 'polypeptide(L)'
;MLQGGGEAVISRRLSMAGGKNFGAAAFRESAITIIDPEGVIVDSRGPLEEFFALGEGELAEKNWFELFVTEQEVAGLKADIEGLKANSAFSFISDYKATNKVFQWYGFVFMDADGKRRIAFTIEDVSDCKELGRQLEKYMVELERMTRAQSSRELRMDEMRRKIGELEKSLVHCKGMGRA
;
A
#
# COMPACT_ATOMS: atom_id res chain seq x y z
N MET A 1 12.29 1.93 -1.87
CA MET A 1 12.18 2.96 -0.82
C MET A 1 11.67 2.31 0.45
N LEU A 2 12.55 2.08 1.43
CA LEU A 2 12.14 1.60 2.75
C LEU A 2 11.40 2.69 3.52
N GLN A 3 10.27 2.34 4.14
CA GLN A 3 9.53 3.26 5.00
C GLN A 3 9.88 2.98 6.48
N GLY A 4 10.22 4.04 7.21
CA GLY A 4 10.26 4.02 8.67
C GLY A 4 8.84 4.01 9.23
N GLY A 5 8.56 3.14 10.21
CA GLY A 5 7.21 2.98 10.79
C GLY A 5 6.83 1.55 11.17
N GLY A 6 7.60 0.55 10.73
CA GLY A 6 7.42 -0.85 11.12
C GLY A 6 7.60 -1.09 12.63
N GLU A 7 8.27 -0.18 13.34
CA GLU A 7 8.47 -0.26 14.80
C GLU A 7 7.16 -0.28 15.58
N ALA A 8 6.09 0.40 15.16
CA ALA A 8 4.82 0.37 15.86
C ALA A 8 4.08 -0.96 15.66
N VAL A 9 4.16 -1.54 14.46
CA VAL A 9 3.54 -2.84 14.13
C VAL A 9 4.31 -3.97 14.80
N ILE A 10 5.65 -3.95 14.70
CA ILE A 10 6.55 -4.90 15.34
C ILE A 10 6.52 -4.73 16.86
N SER A 11 6.59 -3.52 17.41
CA SER A 11 6.47 -3.29 18.86
C SER A 11 5.07 -3.56 19.40
N ARG A 12 4.00 -3.42 18.62
CA ARG A 12 2.65 -3.89 19.05
C ARG A 12 2.59 -5.41 19.07
N ARG A 13 3.16 -6.07 18.05
CA ARG A 13 3.28 -7.54 18.00
C ARG A 13 4.26 -8.09 19.06
N LEU A 14 5.28 -7.33 19.46
CA LEU A 14 6.26 -7.67 20.50
C LEU A 14 5.83 -7.25 21.93
N SER A 15 5.14 -6.12 22.12
CA SER A 15 4.67 -5.67 23.46
C SER A 15 3.52 -6.52 24.00
N MET A 16 2.72 -7.12 23.11
CA MET A 16 1.81 -8.22 23.48
C MET A 16 2.53 -9.49 23.94
N ALA A 17 3.85 -9.62 23.73
CA ALA A 17 4.67 -10.73 24.21
C ALA A 17 5.34 -10.47 25.59
N GLY A 18 5.21 -9.26 26.15
CA GLY A 18 5.82 -8.87 27.44
C GLY A 18 5.05 -9.30 28.69
N GLY A 19 3.88 -9.92 28.54
CA GLY A 19 3.06 -10.45 29.63
C GLY A 19 3.19 -11.97 29.73
N LYS A 20 3.57 -12.46 30.91
CA LYS A 20 3.79 -13.88 31.24
C LYS A 20 2.71 -14.82 30.63
N ASN A 21 3.18 -15.89 29.99
CA ASN A 21 2.44 -17.11 29.60
C ASN A 21 1.55 -17.11 28.34
N PHE A 22 1.87 -16.35 27.28
CA PHE A 22 1.34 -16.64 25.94
C PHE A 22 2.38 -16.42 24.85
N GLY A 23 3.34 -17.34 24.75
CA GLY A 23 4.05 -17.54 23.49
C GLY A 23 3.08 -18.06 22.43
N ALA A 24 3.12 -17.50 21.23
CA ALA A 24 2.48 -17.99 20.00
C ALA A 24 1.08 -17.46 19.58
N ALA A 25 0.35 -16.63 20.32
CA ALA A 25 -1.02 -16.28 19.88
C ALA A 25 -1.11 -15.18 18.78
N ALA A 26 -0.38 -14.06 18.91
CA ALA A 26 -0.47 -12.95 17.93
C ALA A 26 0.39 -13.15 16.67
N PHE A 27 1.31 -14.10 16.70
CA PHE A 27 2.16 -14.52 15.57
C PHE A 27 1.59 -15.73 14.81
N ARG A 28 0.44 -16.27 15.23
CA ARG A 28 -0.18 -17.46 14.62
C ARG A 28 -0.89 -17.17 13.29
N GLU A 29 -1.17 -15.91 12.97
CA GLU A 29 -1.98 -15.53 11.79
C GLU A 29 -1.16 -14.99 10.61
N SER A 30 0.16 -14.85 10.74
CA SER A 30 1.02 -14.30 9.68
C SER A 30 2.20 -15.22 9.43
N ALA A 31 2.52 -15.43 8.15
CA ALA A 31 3.72 -16.15 7.74
C ALA A 31 4.98 -15.39 8.19
N ILE A 32 5.95 -16.14 8.72
CA ILE A 32 7.23 -15.61 9.18
C ILE A 32 8.33 -16.31 8.41
N THR A 33 9.27 -15.56 7.86
CA THR A 33 10.49 -16.10 7.24
C THR A 33 11.72 -15.40 7.80
N ILE A 34 12.69 -16.18 8.26
CA ILE A 34 13.98 -15.69 8.74
C ILE A 34 15.03 -16.01 7.68
N ILE A 35 15.82 -15.01 7.33
CA ILE A 35 16.90 -15.13 6.35
C ILE A 35 18.25 -14.78 6.96
N ASP A 36 19.31 -15.29 6.34
CA ASP A 36 20.67 -14.80 6.51
C ASP A 36 20.92 -13.50 5.72
N PRO A 37 22.09 -12.84 5.90
CA PRO A 37 22.44 -11.63 5.15
C PRO A 37 22.49 -11.81 3.63
N GLU A 38 22.79 -13.02 3.16
CA GLU A 38 22.85 -13.39 1.74
C GLU A 38 21.44 -13.55 1.13
N GLY A 39 20.43 -13.70 1.98
CA GLY A 39 19.03 -13.86 1.62
C GLY A 39 18.52 -15.29 1.65
N VAL A 40 19.31 -16.25 2.11
CA VAL A 40 18.91 -17.65 2.22
C VAL A 40 17.95 -17.81 3.39
N ILE A 41 16.83 -18.48 3.14
CA ILE A 41 15.83 -18.79 4.17
C ILE A 41 16.37 -19.89 5.09
N VAL A 42 16.49 -19.55 6.37
CA VAL A 42 16.97 -20.45 7.43
C VAL A 42 15.87 -20.97 8.35
N ASP A 43 14.74 -20.28 8.40
CA ASP A 43 13.55 -20.72 9.14
C ASP A 43 12.31 -20.09 8.52
N SER A 44 11.21 -20.82 8.50
CA SER A 44 9.93 -20.33 8.01
C SER A 44 8.80 -21.00 8.77
N ARG A 45 7.80 -20.24 9.22
CA ARG A 45 6.70 -20.77 10.04
C ARG A 45 5.39 -20.02 9.77
N GLY A 46 4.28 -20.62 10.19
CA GLY A 46 2.95 -20.03 10.10
C GLY A 46 2.21 -20.49 8.83
N PRO A 47 1.17 -19.75 8.38
CA PRO A 47 0.31 -20.13 7.26
C PRO A 47 0.98 -19.91 5.88
N LEU A 48 2.19 -20.45 5.67
CA LEU A 48 2.98 -20.19 4.46
C LEU A 48 2.27 -20.62 3.16
N GLU A 49 1.55 -21.75 3.20
CA GLU A 49 0.78 -22.23 2.05
C GLU A 49 -0.36 -21.28 1.65
N GLU A 50 -0.97 -20.58 2.61
CA GLU A 50 -2.05 -19.63 2.34
C GLU A 50 -1.54 -18.36 1.63
N PHE A 51 -0.31 -17.95 1.94
CA PHE A 51 0.31 -16.75 1.36
C PHE A 51 1.06 -17.06 0.07
N PHE A 52 1.82 -18.14 0.03
CA PHE A 52 2.79 -18.42 -1.04
C PHE A 52 2.43 -19.63 -1.90
N ALA A 53 1.45 -20.44 -1.51
CA ALA A 53 1.20 -21.76 -2.08
C ALA A 53 2.46 -22.68 -2.05
N LEU A 54 3.36 -22.41 -1.09
CA LEU A 54 4.60 -23.16 -0.84
C LEU A 54 4.64 -23.59 0.62
N GLY A 55 5.02 -24.84 0.89
CA GLY A 55 5.19 -25.37 2.25
C GLY A 55 6.55 -25.03 2.86
N GLU A 56 6.70 -25.27 4.17
CA GLU A 56 7.96 -25.00 4.93
C GLU A 56 9.19 -25.66 4.28
N GLY A 57 9.07 -26.94 3.91
CA GLY A 57 10.18 -27.69 3.32
C GLY A 57 10.58 -27.21 1.92
N GLU A 58 9.70 -26.51 1.21
CA GLU A 58 9.98 -25.96 -0.11
C GLU A 58 10.64 -24.58 -0.04
N LEU A 59 10.56 -23.88 1.09
CA LEU A 59 11.18 -22.56 1.27
C LEU A 59 12.59 -22.67 1.84
N ALA A 60 12.90 -23.74 2.58
CA ALA A 60 14.22 -23.95 3.17
C ALA A 60 15.33 -23.85 2.13
N GLU A 61 16.42 -23.16 2.49
CA GLU A 61 17.64 -22.99 1.67
C GLU A 61 17.45 -22.22 0.35
N LYS A 62 16.24 -21.74 0.04
CA LYS A 62 16.02 -20.87 -1.12
C LYS A 62 16.37 -19.42 -0.82
N ASN A 63 16.68 -18.65 -1.86
CA ASN A 63 16.89 -17.22 -1.72
C ASN A 63 15.55 -16.48 -1.66
N TRP A 64 15.29 -15.81 -0.55
CA TRP A 64 14.08 -15.05 -0.29
C TRP A 64 13.85 -13.92 -1.30
N PHE A 65 14.92 -13.20 -1.68
CA PHE A 65 14.80 -12.08 -2.62
C PHE A 65 14.39 -12.57 -4.01
N GLU A 66 14.92 -13.70 -4.45
CA GLU A 66 14.58 -14.29 -5.76
C GLU A 66 13.13 -14.80 -5.79
N LEU A 67 12.60 -15.24 -4.65
CA LEU A 67 11.23 -15.73 -4.55
C LEU A 67 10.21 -14.59 -4.49
N PHE A 68 10.47 -13.55 -3.70
CA PHE A 68 9.43 -12.60 -3.26
C PHE A 68 9.62 -11.17 -3.77
N VAL A 69 10.72 -10.88 -4.45
CA VAL A 69 11.08 -9.54 -4.95
C VAL A 69 11.37 -9.63 -6.43
N THR A 70 10.98 -8.60 -7.19
CA THR A 70 11.27 -8.59 -8.62
C THR A 70 12.77 -8.39 -8.87
N GLU A 71 13.34 -9.04 -9.89
CA GLU A 71 14.78 -8.98 -10.19
C GLU A 71 15.35 -7.54 -10.24
N GLN A 72 14.55 -6.60 -10.75
CA GLN A 72 14.92 -5.18 -10.88
C GLN A 72 15.07 -4.49 -9.51
N GLU A 73 14.36 -4.97 -8.49
CA GLU A 73 14.32 -4.38 -7.16
C GLU A 73 15.29 -5.06 -6.19
N VAL A 74 15.71 -6.30 -6.46
CA VAL A 74 16.57 -7.10 -5.58
C VAL A 74 17.84 -6.35 -5.18
N ALA A 75 18.57 -5.78 -6.16
CA ALA A 75 19.85 -5.12 -5.89
C ALA A 75 19.69 -3.90 -4.98
N GLY A 76 18.69 -3.06 -5.25
CA GLY A 76 18.41 -1.87 -4.45
C GLY A 76 17.95 -2.24 -3.03
N LEU A 77 17.04 -3.20 -2.90
CA LEU A 77 16.53 -3.63 -1.60
C LEU A 77 17.62 -4.30 -0.75
N LYS A 78 18.49 -5.14 -1.36
CA LYS A 78 19.61 -5.74 -0.64
C LYS A 78 20.55 -4.67 -0.07
N ALA A 79 20.92 -3.67 -0.88
CA ALA A 79 21.77 -2.58 -0.44
C ALA A 79 21.11 -1.75 0.69
N ASP A 80 19.82 -1.46 0.56
CA ASP A 80 19.05 -0.74 1.58
C ASP A 80 19.04 -1.51 2.91
N ILE A 81 18.80 -2.83 2.87
CA ILE A 81 18.76 -3.69 4.06
C ILE A 81 20.14 -3.89 4.67
N GLU A 82 21.19 -4.01 3.86
CA GLU A 82 22.58 -4.15 4.33
C GLU A 82 23.01 -2.92 5.14
N GLY A 83 22.57 -1.73 4.75
CA GLY A 83 22.81 -0.49 5.48
C GLY A 83 22.11 -0.37 6.84
N LEU A 84 21.15 -1.26 7.14
CA LEU A 84 20.41 -1.21 8.41
C LEU A 84 21.20 -1.80 9.58
N LYS A 85 21.17 -1.07 10.70
CA LYS A 85 21.76 -1.50 11.97
C LYS A 85 20.96 -2.66 12.58
N ALA A 86 21.59 -3.43 13.46
CA ALA A 86 20.88 -4.40 14.28
C ALA A 86 19.77 -3.70 15.11
N ASN A 87 18.69 -4.43 15.37
CA ASN A 87 17.46 -3.97 16.03
C ASN A 87 16.71 -2.87 15.27
N SER A 88 16.90 -2.78 13.95
CA SER A 88 16.14 -1.85 13.10
C SER A 88 14.95 -2.56 12.47
N ALA A 89 13.79 -1.90 12.49
CA ALA A 89 12.60 -2.32 11.78
C ALA A 89 12.44 -1.53 10.48
N PHE A 90 11.90 -2.18 9.44
CA PHE A 90 11.62 -1.56 8.16
C PHE A 90 10.40 -2.20 7.52
N SER A 91 9.84 -1.53 6.51
CA SER A 91 8.78 -2.11 5.70
C SER A 91 8.85 -1.66 4.25
N PHE A 92 8.32 -2.48 3.37
CA PHE A 92 8.14 -2.18 1.95
C PHE A 92 7.00 -3.02 1.38
N ILE A 93 6.52 -2.63 0.20
CA ILE A 93 5.48 -3.35 -0.52
C ILE A 93 6.11 -3.95 -1.77
N SER A 94 5.81 -5.21 -2.07
CA SER A 94 6.21 -5.85 -3.32
C SER A 94 5.05 -6.61 -3.96
N ASP A 95 5.09 -6.69 -5.30
CA ASP A 95 4.18 -7.53 -6.06
C ASP A 95 4.72 -8.98 -6.08
N TYR A 96 3.93 -9.92 -5.58
CA TYR A 96 4.25 -11.34 -5.63
C TYR A 96 3.65 -11.99 -6.88
N LYS A 97 4.49 -12.13 -7.90
CA LYS A 97 4.07 -12.51 -9.26
C LYS A 97 3.43 -13.89 -9.33
N ALA A 98 3.85 -14.85 -8.50
CA ALA A 98 3.37 -16.23 -8.57
C ALA A 98 1.85 -16.34 -8.36
N THR A 99 1.28 -15.49 -7.49
CA THR A 99 -0.15 -15.51 -7.16
C THR A 99 -0.85 -14.19 -7.51
N ASN A 100 -0.19 -13.28 -8.22
CA ASN A 100 -0.70 -11.92 -8.52
C ASN A 100 -1.20 -11.17 -7.27
N LYS A 101 -0.54 -11.40 -6.14
CA LYS A 101 -0.84 -10.76 -4.86
C LYS A 101 0.10 -9.59 -4.61
N VAL A 102 -0.29 -8.69 -3.72
CA VAL A 102 0.54 -7.60 -3.25
C VAL A 102 0.75 -7.72 -1.77
N PHE A 103 2.01 -7.80 -1.37
CA PHE A 103 2.38 -8.01 0.02
C PHE A 103 3.07 -6.79 0.59
N GLN A 104 2.64 -6.42 1.80
CA GLN A 104 3.43 -5.54 2.66
C GLN A 104 4.31 -6.41 3.55
N TRP A 105 5.61 -6.22 3.41
CA TRP A 105 6.62 -6.89 4.20
C TRP A 105 7.05 -6.00 5.35
N TYR A 106 7.11 -6.58 6.54
CA TYR A 106 7.66 -5.97 7.73
C TYR A 106 8.92 -6.74 8.12
N GLY A 107 10.07 -6.09 7.94
CA GLY A 107 11.38 -6.63 8.25
C GLY A 107 11.90 -6.15 9.60
N PHE A 108 12.61 -7.03 10.30
CA PHE A 108 13.35 -6.70 11.52
C PHE A 108 14.74 -7.33 11.46
N VAL A 109 15.76 -6.49 11.59
CA VAL A 109 17.16 -6.92 11.64
C VAL A 109 17.53 -7.23 13.09
N PHE A 110 18.08 -8.40 13.37
CA PHE A 110 18.48 -8.79 14.72
C PHE A 110 19.76 -9.64 14.71
N MET A 111 20.30 -9.90 15.90
CA MET A 111 21.40 -10.84 16.10
C MET A 111 20.82 -12.11 16.74
N ASP A 112 21.10 -13.28 16.16
CA ASP A 112 20.69 -14.55 16.74
C ASP A 112 21.55 -14.93 17.96
N ALA A 113 21.24 -16.08 18.59
CA ALA A 113 21.95 -16.56 19.77
C ALA A 113 23.44 -16.85 19.52
N ASP A 114 23.82 -17.11 18.26
CA ASP A 114 25.20 -17.35 17.84
C ASP A 114 25.93 -16.03 17.50
N GLY A 115 25.26 -14.88 17.66
CA GLY A 115 25.79 -13.58 17.29
C GLY A 115 25.88 -13.38 15.77
N LYS A 116 25.08 -14.11 14.97
CA LYS A 116 24.95 -13.87 13.54
C LYS A 116 23.81 -12.91 13.25
N ARG A 117 24.03 -12.03 12.27
CA ARG A 117 22.99 -11.10 11.80
C ARG A 117 21.92 -11.88 11.03
N ARG A 118 20.66 -11.66 11.37
CA ARG A 118 19.49 -12.25 10.73
C ARG A 118 18.46 -11.18 10.43
N ILE A 119 17.58 -11.49 9.48
CA ILE A 119 16.44 -10.64 9.15
C ILE A 119 15.18 -11.50 9.24
N ALA A 120 14.24 -11.09 10.09
CA ALA A 120 12.91 -11.69 10.16
C ALA A 120 11.95 -10.86 9.32
N PHE A 121 11.17 -11.52 8.48
CA PHE A 121 10.07 -10.92 7.74
C PHE A 121 8.74 -11.47 8.25
N THR A 122 7.77 -10.57 8.35
CA THR A 122 6.35 -10.90 8.45
C THR A 122 5.60 -10.21 7.32
N ILE A 123 4.44 -10.73 6.97
CA ILE A 123 3.73 -10.40 5.74
C ILE A 123 2.27 -10.06 6.04
N GLU A 124 1.74 -9.11 5.26
CA GLU A 124 0.32 -8.79 5.17
C GLU A 124 -0.12 -8.74 3.70
N ASP A 125 -1.25 -9.38 3.38
CA ASP A 125 -1.88 -9.30 2.07
C ASP A 125 -2.64 -7.98 1.94
N VAL A 126 -2.12 -7.09 1.11
CA VAL A 126 -2.67 -5.74 0.86
C VAL A 126 -3.23 -5.63 -0.56
N SER A 127 -3.53 -6.76 -1.21
CA SER A 127 -4.07 -6.81 -2.57
C SER A 127 -5.38 -6.00 -2.67
N ASP A 128 -6.28 -6.16 -1.71
CA ASP A 128 -7.56 -5.44 -1.65
C ASP A 128 -7.35 -3.92 -1.51
N CYS A 129 -6.37 -3.50 -0.70
CA CYS A 129 -6.06 -2.08 -0.51
C CYS A 129 -5.54 -1.42 -1.80
N LYS A 130 -4.74 -2.15 -2.59
CA LYS A 130 -4.27 -1.65 -3.90
C LYS A 130 -5.43 -1.50 -4.89
N GLU A 131 -6.36 -2.45 -4.90
CA GLU A 131 -7.53 -2.39 -5.76
C GLU A 131 -8.48 -1.25 -5.35
N LEU A 132 -8.75 -1.09 -4.05
CA LEU A 132 -9.51 0.04 -3.52
C LEU A 132 -8.84 1.38 -3.85
N GLY A 133 -7.51 1.46 -3.76
CA GLY A 133 -6.74 2.65 -4.16
C GLY A 133 -6.93 3.01 -5.63
N ARG A 134 -6.90 2.02 -6.54
CA ARG A 134 -7.18 2.24 -7.97
C ARG A 134 -8.61 2.69 -8.23
N GLN A 135 -9.57 2.11 -7.51
CA GLN A 135 -10.98 2.50 -7.61
C GLN A 135 -11.19 3.94 -7.14
N LEU A 136 -10.56 4.33 -6.04
CA LEU A 136 -10.60 5.69 -5.52
C LEU A 136 -10.05 6.70 -6.54
N GLU A 137 -8.87 6.42 -7.10
CA GLU A 137 -8.25 7.29 -8.11
C GLU A 137 -9.16 7.44 -9.35
N LYS A 138 -9.75 6.35 -9.82
CA LYS A 138 -10.73 6.38 -10.91
C LYS A 138 -11.93 7.27 -10.58
N TYR A 139 -12.50 7.14 -9.39
CA TYR A 139 -13.64 7.96 -8.96
C TYR A 139 -13.26 9.44 -8.78
N MET A 140 -12.05 9.75 -8.31
CA MET A 140 -11.56 11.13 -8.23
C MET A 140 -11.46 11.78 -9.61
N VAL A 141 -10.87 11.08 -10.58
CA VAL A 141 -10.77 11.57 -11.97
C VAL A 141 -12.15 11.80 -12.57
N GLU A 142 -13.09 10.89 -12.32
CA GLU A 142 -14.46 11.03 -12.81
C GLU A 142 -15.20 12.22 -12.16
N LEU A 143 -15.02 12.41 -10.85
CA LEU A 143 -15.59 13.53 -10.11
C LEU A 143 -15.04 14.87 -10.60
N GLU A 144 -13.74 14.98 -10.85
CA GLU A 144 -13.14 16.17 -11.44
C GLU A 144 -13.73 16.47 -12.82
N ARG A 145 -13.92 15.44 -13.65
CA ARG A 145 -14.54 15.59 -14.97
C ARG A 145 -15.97 16.11 -14.85
N MET A 146 -16.76 15.58 -13.92
CA MET A 146 -18.14 16.03 -13.69
C MET A 146 -18.18 17.47 -13.18
N THR A 147 -17.30 17.82 -12.24
CA THR A 147 -17.19 19.18 -11.69
C THR A 147 -16.90 20.21 -12.79
N ARG A 148 -15.94 19.92 -13.67
CA ARG A 148 -15.62 20.80 -14.82
C ARG A 148 -16.83 20.98 -15.75
N ALA A 149 -17.56 19.89 -16.01
CA ALA A 149 -18.76 19.94 -16.84
C ALA A 149 -19.88 20.76 -16.18
N GLN A 150 -20.03 20.67 -14.87
CA GLN A 150 -21.00 21.47 -14.11
C GLN A 150 -20.66 22.95 -14.12
N SER A 151 -19.40 23.34 -13.88
CA SER A 151 -18.98 24.74 -13.95
C SER A 151 -19.23 25.35 -15.33
N SER A 152 -19.00 24.57 -16.41
CA SER A 152 -19.33 25.01 -17.77
C SER A 152 -20.83 25.23 -17.99
N ARG A 153 -21.68 24.37 -17.40
CA ARG A 153 -23.14 24.53 -17.44
C ARG A 153 -23.61 25.76 -16.67
N GLU A 154 -23.04 25.99 -15.48
CA GLU A 154 -23.35 27.18 -14.66
C GLU A 154 -23.02 28.47 -15.40
N LEU A 155 -21.83 28.56 -16.00
CA LEU A 155 -21.45 29.71 -16.83
C LEU A 155 -22.44 29.96 -17.98
N ARG A 156 -22.88 28.89 -18.65
CA ARG A 156 -23.85 29.01 -19.77
C ARG A 156 -25.24 29.44 -19.28
N MET A 157 -25.67 28.98 -18.11
CA MET A 157 -26.94 29.43 -17.51
C MET A 157 -26.90 30.90 -17.15
N ASP A 158 -25.79 31.38 -16.59
CA ASP A 158 -25.63 32.79 -16.26
C ASP A 158 -25.59 33.67 -17.51
N GLU A 159 -24.94 33.22 -18.59
CA GLU A 159 -25.00 33.92 -19.88
C GLU A 159 -26.45 33.99 -20.42
N MET A 160 -27.21 32.90 -20.34
CA MET A 160 -28.62 32.89 -20.77
C MET A 160 -29.50 33.80 -19.91
N ARG A 161 -29.30 33.82 -18.59
CA ARG A 161 -30.00 34.76 -17.69
C ARG A 161 -29.73 36.21 -18.05
N ARG A 162 -28.48 36.54 -18.39
CA ARG A 162 -28.13 37.88 -18.86
C ARG A 162 -28.85 38.25 -20.14
N LYS A 163 -28.86 37.36 -21.14
CA LYS A 163 -29.58 37.56 -22.41
C LYS A 163 -31.09 37.68 -22.21
N ILE A 164 -31.68 36.90 -21.30
CA ILE A 164 -33.10 37.03 -20.94
C ILE A 164 -33.37 38.43 -20.40
N GLY A 165 -32.57 38.92 -19.44
CA GLY A 165 -32.75 40.27 -18.89
C GLY A 165 -32.55 41.39 -19.91
N GLU A 166 -31.61 41.23 -20.86
CA GLU A 166 -31.43 42.15 -21.99
C GLU A 166 -32.67 42.16 -22.90
N LEU A 167 -33.17 40.99 -23.28
CA LEU A 167 -34.36 40.82 -24.12
C LEU A 167 -35.63 41.38 -23.44
N GLU A 168 -35.82 41.15 -22.14
CA GLU A 168 -36.94 41.68 -21.37
C GLU A 168 -36.94 43.22 -21.38
N LYS A 169 -35.79 43.85 -21.17
CA LYS A 169 -35.64 45.32 -21.25
C LYS A 169 -35.98 45.85 -22.64
N SER A 170 -35.45 45.23 -23.69
CA SER A 170 -35.75 45.61 -25.08
C SER A 170 -37.25 45.45 -25.38
N LEU A 171 -37.88 44.39 -24.89
CA LEU A 171 -39.30 44.10 -25.12
C LEU A 171 -40.21 45.10 -24.40
N VAL A 172 -39.86 45.51 -23.17
CA VAL A 172 -40.55 46.61 -22.46
C VAL A 172 -40.42 47.92 -23.23
N HIS A 173 -39.23 48.23 -23.73
CA HIS A 173 -39.00 49.43 -24.54
C HIS A 173 -39.84 49.43 -25.83
N CYS A 174 -39.86 48.32 -26.57
CA CYS A 174 -40.70 48.18 -27.76
C CYS A 174 -42.21 48.28 -27.46
N LYS A 175 -42.68 47.69 -26.36
CA LYS A 175 -44.09 47.79 -25.96
C LYS A 175 -44.47 49.19 -25.45
N GLY A 176 -43.53 49.90 -24.83
CA GLY A 176 -43.71 51.29 -24.39
C GLY A 176 -43.78 52.29 -25.54
N MET A 177 -43.12 52.02 -26.67
CA MET A 177 -43.21 52.84 -27.89
C MET A 177 -44.51 52.64 -28.68
N GLY A 178 -45.34 51.67 -28.32
CA GLY A 178 -46.66 51.42 -28.94
C GLY A 178 -47.83 52.20 -28.32
N ARG A 179 -47.55 53.11 -27.38
CA ARG A 179 -48.54 54.03 -26.79
C ARG A 179 -47.98 55.47 -26.80
N ALA A 180 -48.00 56.09 -27.96
CA ALA A 180 -47.97 57.54 -28.13
C ALA A 180 -48.83 57.89 -29.35
#